data_AF-A0AA88JGX9-F1
#
_entry.id   AF-A0AA88JGX9-F1
#
_cell.length_a   1.000
_cell.length_b   1.000
_cell.length_c   1.000
_cell.angle_alpha   90.00
_cell.angle_beta   90.00
_cell.angle_gamma   90.00
#
_symmetry.space_group_name_H-M   'P 1'
#
loop_
_entity.id
_entity.type
_entity.pdbx_description
1 polymer ?
#
loop_
_entity_poly.entity_id
_entity_poly.type
_entity_poly.pdbx_seq_one_letter_code
_entity_poly.pdbx_strand_id
1 'polypeptide(L)'
;MEIPSLTIHENTDTLFRNLISLELYCPNYSCTITSYAMLFDNLIQTTADMKILCESGVITNRLHLDDATKIFNHPYEEYACVKENHFLLLNQNVLRYRRQRRDYYIRRWKVYRRELKRVHFNHPWAVISTVAASIMLILTFLQTLFTYIYR
;
A
#
# COMPACT_ATOMS: atom_id res chain seq x y z
N MET A 1 16.70 17.57 -5.89
CA MET A 1 16.49 17.16 -4.49
C MET A 1 16.76 15.67 -4.42
N GLU A 2 17.82 15.28 -3.73
CA GLU A 2 18.11 13.89 -3.43
C GLU A 2 17.56 13.57 -2.04
N ILE A 3 16.85 12.45 -1.90
CA ILE A 3 16.41 11.98 -0.59
C ILE A 3 17.65 11.40 0.09
N PRO A 4 18.04 11.88 1.28
CA PRO A 4 19.22 11.36 1.95
C PRO A 4 18.99 9.89 2.33
N SER A 5 20.01 9.07 2.10
CA SER A 5 19.97 7.64 2.35
C SER A 5 19.76 7.35 3.84
N LEU A 6 18.80 6.50 4.17
CA LEU A 6 18.48 6.12 5.54
C LEU A 6 19.05 4.73 5.84
N THR A 7 19.78 4.59 6.95
CA THR A 7 20.19 3.26 7.44
C THR A 7 19.30 2.88 8.63
N ILE A 8 18.68 1.71 8.56
CA ILE A 8 17.78 1.22 9.62
C ILE A 8 18.51 0.18 10.47
N HIS A 9 18.45 0.41 11.78
CA HIS A 9 18.94 -0.45 12.86
C HIS A 9 17.82 -0.65 13.89
N GLU A 10 18.03 -1.57 14.85
CA GLU A 10 17.09 -1.83 15.96
C GLU A 10 16.68 -0.56 16.73
N ASN A 11 17.61 0.39 16.87
CA ASN A 11 17.38 1.62 17.62
C ASN A 11 16.77 2.75 16.77
N THR A 12 16.53 2.53 15.48
CA THR A 12 16.04 3.59 14.59
C THR A 12 14.67 4.10 15.02
N ASP A 13 13.75 3.22 15.45
CA ASP A 13 12.43 3.63 15.96
C ASP A 13 12.54 4.54 17.19
N THR A 14 13.33 4.14 18.18
CA THR A 14 13.50 4.90 19.43
C THR A 14 14.20 6.24 19.18
N LEU A 15 15.18 6.26 18.29
CA LEU A 15 15.85 7.50 17.87
C LEU A 15 14.88 8.45 17.17
N PHE A 16 14.09 7.98 16.21
CA PHE A 16 13.10 8.83 15.53
C PHE A 16 12.08 9.40 16.52
N ARG A 17 11.54 8.58 17.43
CA ARG A 17 10.59 9.04 18.45
C ARG A 17 11.19 10.10 19.38
N ASN A 18 12.43 9.91 19.82
CA ASN A 18 13.12 10.86 20.69
C ASN A 18 13.45 12.17 19.97
N LEU A 19 13.81 12.11 18.69
CA LEU A 19 14.08 13.32 17.89
C LEU A 19 12.79 14.08 17.56
N ILE A 20 11.71 13.38 17.24
CA ILE A 20 10.39 13.98 16.99
C ILE A 20 9.85 14.64 18.27
N SER A 21 9.98 13.98 19.43
CA SER A 21 9.57 14.60 20.71
C SER A 21 10.40 15.83 21.03
N LEU A 22 11.72 15.79 20.78
CA LEU A 22 12.58 16.98 20.93
C LEU A 22 12.11 18.14 20.05
N GLU A 23 11.80 17.89 18.77
CA GLU A 23 11.28 18.92 17.86
C GLU A 23 9.92 19.48 18.30
N LEU A 24 9.04 18.64 18.85
CA LEU A 24 7.72 19.05 19.33
C LEU A 24 7.79 19.91 20.61
N TYR A 25 8.63 19.53 21.56
CA TYR A 25 8.73 20.20 22.86
C TYR A 25 9.71 21.38 22.87
N CYS A 26 10.63 21.46 21.91
CA CYS A 26 11.59 22.56 21.83
C CYS A 26 11.28 23.50 20.64
N PRO A 27 10.70 24.68 20.87
CA PRO A 27 10.27 25.60 19.81
C PRO A 27 11.42 26.20 18.97
N ASN A 28 12.69 26.00 19.39
CA ASN A 28 13.86 26.50 18.69
C ASN A 28 14.31 25.60 17.52
N TYR A 29 13.78 24.38 17.41
CA TYR A 29 14.13 23.46 16.32
C TYR A 29 13.14 23.57 15.15
N SER A 30 13.63 23.31 13.94
CA SER A 30 12.81 23.13 12.74
C SER A 30 12.23 21.72 12.72
N CYS A 31 11.07 21.54 12.09
CA CYS A 31 10.37 20.25 12.07
C CYS A 31 10.85 19.34 10.92
N THR A 32 12.17 19.27 10.78
CA THR A 32 12.85 18.61 9.65
C THR A 32 12.81 17.10 9.82
N ILE A 33 13.06 16.57 11.03
CA ILE A 33 13.00 15.14 11.31
C ILE A 33 11.56 14.64 11.25
N THR A 34 10.62 15.40 11.81
CA THR A 34 9.19 15.06 11.76
C THR A 34 8.69 14.98 10.32
N SER A 35 8.99 15.99 9.49
CA SER A 35 8.60 15.99 8.08
C SER A 35 9.30 14.90 7.26
N TYR A 36 10.52 14.51 7.63
CA TYR A 36 11.23 13.38 7.06
C TYR A 36 10.59 12.04 7.44
N ALA A 37 10.26 11.82 8.71
CA ALA A 37 9.57 10.61 9.16
C ALA A 37 8.21 10.43 8.47
N MET A 38 7.44 11.52 8.34
CA MET A 38 6.19 11.52 7.57
C MET A 38 6.37 11.18 6.10
N LEU A 39 7.49 11.56 5.49
CA LEU A 39 7.81 11.17 4.12
C LEU A 39 7.98 9.66 4.01
N PHE A 40 8.73 9.05 4.92
CA PHE A 40 8.97 7.61 4.88
C PHE A 40 7.73 6.79 5.23
N ASP A 41 6.88 7.23 6.17
CA ASP A 41 5.56 6.64 6.43
C ASP A 41 4.65 6.71 5.18
N ASN A 42 4.67 7.85 4.48
CA ASN A 42 3.96 8.00 3.21
C ASN A 42 4.57 7.24 2.03
N LEU A 43 5.81 6.77 2.12
CA LEU A 43 6.46 5.97 1.08
C LEU A 43 6.33 4.48 1.36
N ILE A 44 6.51 4.05 2.61
CA ILE A 44 6.54 2.66 3.05
C ILE A 44 5.20 2.31 3.70
N GLN A 45 4.29 1.70 2.95
CA GLN A 45 3.08 1.08 3.53
C GLN A 45 3.17 -0.44 3.61
N THR A 46 3.95 -1.03 2.71
CA THR A 46 4.08 -2.47 2.58
C THR A 46 5.53 -2.91 2.58
N THR A 47 5.77 -4.18 2.88
CA THR A 47 7.09 -4.82 2.74
C THR A 47 7.62 -4.76 1.32
N ALA A 48 6.74 -4.73 0.31
CA ALA A 48 7.12 -4.54 -1.08
C ALA A 48 7.68 -3.14 -1.34
N ASP A 49 7.03 -2.10 -0.82
CA ASP A 49 7.52 -0.70 -0.95
C ASP A 49 8.90 -0.56 -0.29
N MET A 50 9.07 -1.17 0.89
CA MET A 50 10.34 -1.21 1.61
C MET A 50 11.45 -1.88 0.79
N LYS A 51 11.13 -2.98 0.11
CA LYS A 51 12.08 -3.69 -0.76
C LYS A 51 12.52 -2.83 -1.94
N ILE A 52 11.57 -2.15 -2.60
CA ILE A 52 11.87 -1.24 -3.72
C ILE A 52 12.80 -0.11 -3.27
N LEU A 53 12.57 0.45 -2.07
CA LEU A 53 13.41 1.50 -1.51
C LEU A 53 14.81 1.01 -1.09
N CYS A 54 14.94 -0.28 -0.75
CA CYS A 54 16.25 -0.91 -0.54
C CYS A 54 16.99 -1.12 -1.87
N GLU A 55 16.30 -1.60 -2.89
CA GLU A 55 16.87 -1.81 -4.24
C GLU A 55 17.30 -0.51 -4.89
N SER A 56 16.58 0.60 -4.64
CA SER A 56 16.95 1.92 -5.14
C SER A 56 18.09 2.60 -4.36
N GLY A 57 18.60 1.96 -3.30
CA GLY A 57 19.67 2.50 -2.46
C GLY A 57 19.27 3.66 -1.54
N VAL A 58 17.98 4.03 -1.53
CA VAL A 58 17.45 5.08 -0.63
C VAL A 58 17.46 4.58 0.82
N ILE A 59 17.23 3.28 1.04
CA ILE A 59 17.27 2.68 2.36
C ILE A 59 18.26 1.52 2.43
N THR A 60 19.15 1.56 3.40
CA THR A 60 19.98 0.42 3.77
C THR A 60 19.38 -0.26 4.98
N ASN A 61 18.68 -1.37 4.76
CA ASN A 61 18.06 -2.14 5.84
C ASN A 61 19.04 -3.17 6.43
N ARG A 62 19.25 -3.15 7.75
CA ARG A 62 20.02 -4.18 8.49
C ARG A 62 19.15 -5.10 9.34
N LEU A 63 17.83 -4.92 9.29
CA LEU A 63 16.82 -5.69 10.01
C LEU A 63 16.05 -6.63 9.08
N HIS A 64 15.24 -7.51 9.66
CA HIS A 64 14.20 -8.20 8.90
C HIS A 64 13.24 -7.19 8.26
N LEU A 65 12.83 -7.47 7.02
CA LEU A 65 12.00 -6.57 6.22
C LEU A 65 10.67 -6.22 6.92
N ASP A 66 10.07 -7.20 7.60
CA ASP A 66 8.81 -7.03 8.34
C ASP A 66 9.00 -6.03 9.50
N ASP A 67 10.05 -6.19 10.29
CA ASP A 67 10.34 -5.30 11.42
C ASP A 67 10.69 -3.90 10.95
N ALA A 68 11.48 -3.77 9.88
CA ALA A 68 11.81 -2.48 9.28
C ALA A 68 10.55 -1.74 8.78
N THR A 69 9.55 -2.45 8.24
CA THR A 69 8.29 -1.82 7.83
C THR A 69 7.42 -1.39 9.00
N LYS A 70 7.44 -2.12 10.12
CA LYS A 70 6.68 -1.73 11.33
C LYS A 70 7.17 -0.44 11.94
N ILE A 71 8.47 -0.14 11.84
CA ILE A 71 9.04 1.13 12.30
C ILE A 71 8.35 2.31 11.63
N PHE A 72 8.17 2.26 10.30
CA PHE A 72 7.62 3.39 9.54
C PHE A 72 6.10 3.39 9.41
N ASN A 73 5.43 2.25 9.62
CA ASN A 73 3.96 2.15 9.60
C ASN A 73 3.29 2.69 10.88
N HIS A 74 4.00 3.46 11.69
CA HIS A 74 3.41 4.15 12.83
C HIS A 74 2.77 5.48 12.39
N PRO A 75 1.60 5.85 12.94
CA PRO A 75 0.91 7.07 12.54
C PRO A 75 1.68 8.31 13.06
N TYR A 76 2.66 8.76 12.27
CA TYR A 76 3.41 9.98 12.59
C TYR A 76 2.59 11.25 12.33
N GLU A 77 1.41 11.13 11.70
CA GLU A 77 0.43 12.21 11.50
C GLU A 77 0.00 12.87 12.82
N GLU A 78 -0.02 12.14 13.94
CA GLU A 78 -0.36 12.72 15.26
C GLU A 78 0.74 13.68 15.76
N TYR A 79 1.97 13.50 15.28
CA TYR A 79 3.12 14.33 15.60
C TYR A 79 3.33 15.47 14.59
N ALA A 80 2.33 15.77 13.76
CA ALA A 80 2.38 16.83 12.77
C ALA A 80 2.73 18.18 13.40
N CYS A 81 3.98 18.59 13.21
CA CYS A 81 4.41 19.91 13.58
C CYS A 81 3.79 20.95 12.61
N VAL A 82 3.22 22.01 13.19
CA VAL A 82 2.54 23.10 12.47
C VAL A 82 3.55 24.07 11.80
N LYS A 83 4.84 23.98 12.13
CA LYS A 83 5.91 24.78 11.51
C LYS A 83 6.25 24.30 10.09
N GLU A 84 7.05 25.10 9.39
CA GLU A 84 7.54 24.85 8.04
C GLU A 84 8.03 23.40 7.86
N ASN A 85 7.22 22.63 7.15
CA ASN A 85 7.53 21.26 6.78
C ASN A 85 8.41 21.30 5.53
N HIS A 86 9.71 21.10 5.70
CA HIS A 86 10.68 21.21 4.59
C HIS A 86 10.39 20.22 3.45
N PHE A 87 9.82 19.06 3.79
CA PHE A 87 9.40 18.03 2.82
C PHE A 87 7.90 18.08 2.46
N LEU A 88 7.17 19.15 2.82
CA LEU A 88 5.72 19.24 2.62
C LEU A 88 5.30 19.05 1.16
N LEU A 89 5.98 19.73 0.23
CA LEU A 89 5.71 19.63 -1.20
C LEU A 89 5.91 18.20 -1.71
N LEU A 90 6.96 17.52 -1.26
CA LEU A 90 7.24 16.15 -1.66
C LEU A 90 6.19 15.20 -1.08
N ASN A 91 5.85 15.36 0.20
CA ASN A 91 4.77 14.61 0.85
C ASN A 91 3.43 14.79 0.14
N GLN A 92 3.06 16.04 -0.20
CA GLN A 92 1.83 16.33 -0.93
C GLN A 92 1.83 15.70 -2.32
N ASN A 93 2.96 15.68 -3.02
CA ASN A 93 3.07 15.03 -4.33
C ASN A 93 2.91 13.51 -4.23
N VAL A 94 3.54 12.86 -3.24
CA VAL A 94 3.39 11.42 -3.00
C VAL A 94 1.94 11.08 -2.66
N LEU A 95 1.32 11.85 -1.76
CA LEU A 95 -0.08 11.70 -1.39
C LEU A 95 -1.01 11.91 -2.59
N ARG A 96 -0.75 12.91 -3.43
CA ARG A 96 -1.52 13.19 -4.64
C ARG A 96 -1.42 12.05 -5.64
N TYR A 97 -0.22 11.54 -5.90
CA TYR A 97 -0.01 10.39 -6.78
C TYR A 97 -0.74 9.15 -6.26
N ARG A 98 -0.64 8.87 -4.95
CA ARG A 98 -1.38 7.77 -4.32
C ARG A 98 -2.88 7.92 -4.45
N ARG A 99 -3.45 9.09 -4.14
CA ARG A 99 -4.88 9.37 -4.29
C ARG A 99 -5.34 9.19 -5.73
N GLN A 100 -4.59 9.74 -6.69
CA GLN A 100 -4.93 9.62 -8.10
C GLN A 100 -4.94 8.16 -8.57
N ARG A 101 -3.93 7.38 -8.18
CA ARG A 101 -3.87 5.95 -8.50
C ARG A 101 -5.03 5.19 -7.84
N ARG A 102 -5.28 5.43 -6.56
CA ARG A 102 -6.40 4.81 -5.83
C ARG A 102 -7.74 5.12 -6.49
N ASP A 103 -7.96 6.39 -6.84
CA ASP A 103 -9.18 6.84 -7.48
C ASP A 103 -9.35 6.23 -8.88
N TYR A 104 -8.26 6.05 -9.64
CA TYR A 104 -8.29 5.32 -10.90
C TYR A 104 -8.80 3.88 -10.72
N TYR A 105 -8.22 3.13 -9.78
CA TYR A 105 -8.64 1.75 -9.51
C TYR A 105 -10.08 1.68 -8.97
N ILE A 106 -10.47 2.58 -8.06
CA ILE A 106 -11.83 2.66 -7.53
C ILE A 106 -12.83 2.96 -8.65
N ARG A 107 -12.52 3.91 -9.54
CA ARG A 107 -13.39 4.24 -10.68
C ARG A 107 -13.53 3.05 -11.61
N ARG A 108 -12.42 2.39 -11.95
CA ARG A 108 -12.42 1.20 -12.81
C ARG A 108 -13.24 0.08 -12.18
N TRP A 109 -13.04 -0.21 -10.89
CA TRP A 109 -13.84 -1.18 -10.14
C TRP A 109 -15.33 -0.83 -10.13
N LYS A 110 -15.68 0.45 -9.92
CA LYS A 110 -17.07 0.91 -10.00
C LYS A 110 -17.68 0.69 -11.38
N VAL A 111 -16.91 0.88 -12.46
CA VAL A 111 -17.37 0.57 -13.83
C VAL A 111 -17.59 -0.93 -14.00
N TYR A 112 -16.60 -1.77 -13.69
CA TYR A 112 -16.75 -3.23 -13.77
C TYR A 112 -17.94 -3.74 -12.95
N ARG A 113 -18.12 -3.23 -11.73
CA ARG A 113 -19.26 -3.59 -10.88
C ARG A 113 -20.61 -3.17 -11.48
N ARG A 114 -20.67 -2.01 -12.13
CA ARG A 114 -21.88 -1.54 -12.82
C ARG A 114 -22.21 -2.44 -14.02
N GLU A 115 -21.20 -2.78 -14.83
CA GLU A 115 -21.36 -3.68 -15.98
C GLU A 115 -21.80 -5.08 -15.53
N LEU A 116 -21.14 -5.65 -14.51
CA LEU A 116 -21.51 -6.94 -13.94
C LEU A 116 -22.96 -6.93 -13.43
N LYS A 117 -23.36 -5.86 -12.72
CA LYS A 117 -24.73 -5.70 -12.25
C LYS A 117 -25.72 -5.60 -13.40
N ARG A 118 -25.40 -4.87 -14.47
CA ARG A 118 -26.29 -4.77 -15.65
C ARG A 118 -26.46 -6.11 -16.36
N VAL A 119 -25.37 -6.82 -16.63
CA VAL A 119 -25.42 -8.08 -17.38
C VAL A 119 -26.04 -9.20 -16.57
N HIS A 120 -25.74 -9.28 -15.26
CA HIS A 120 -26.20 -10.39 -14.42
C HIS A 120 -27.53 -10.11 -13.71
N PHE A 121 -27.79 -8.90 -13.19
CA PHE A 121 -29.02 -8.64 -12.42
C PHE A 121 -30.20 -8.15 -13.26
N ASN A 122 -30.01 -7.61 -14.47
CA ASN A 122 -31.15 -7.23 -15.31
C ASN A 122 -31.65 -8.39 -16.19
N HIS A 123 -30.85 -9.42 -16.42
CA HIS A 123 -31.25 -10.62 -17.16
C HIS A 123 -31.07 -11.88 -16.28
N PRO A 124 -32.02 -12.17 -15.38
CA PRO A 124 -31.95 -13.36 -14.51
C PRO A 124 -31.80 -14.66 -15.32
N TRP A 125 -32.37 -14.71 -16.53
CA TRP A 125 -32.24 -15.82 -17.48
C TRP A 125 -30.81 -16.07 -17.96
N ALA A 126 -30.02 -15.01 -18.18
CA ALA A 126 -28.63 -15.16 -18.61
C ALA A 126 -27.78 -15.77 -17.49
N VAL A 127 -28.07 -15.44 -16.22
CA VAL A 127 -27.39 -16.02 -15.05
C VAL A 127 -27.73 -17.50 -14.88
N ILE A 128 -29.01 -17.87 -15.02
CA ILE A 128 -29.43 -19.27 -14.92
C ILE A 128 -28.75 -20.09 -16.03
N SER A 129 -28.68 -19.55 -17.25
CA SER A 129 -28.03 -20.20 -18.38
C SER A 129 -26.53 -20.39 -18.17
N THR A 130 -25.81 -19.37 -17.70
CA THR A 130 -24.37 -19.48 -17.42
C THR A 130 -24.08 -20.45 -16.29
N VAL A 131 -24.89 -20.44 -15.22
CA VAL A 131 -24.77 -21.41 -14.12
C VAL A 131 -25.03 -22.82 -14.62
N ALA A 132 -26.11 -23.07 -15.36
CA ALA A 132 -26.41 -24.38 -15.93
C ALA A 132 -25.29 -24.89 -16.85
N ALA A 133 -24.77 -24.03 -17.74
CA ALA A 133 -23.66 -24.36 -18.64
C ALA A 133 -22.37 -24.70 -17.87
N SER A 134 -22.05 -23.94 -16.81
CA SER A 134 -20.89 -24.23 -15.97
C SER A 134 -21.00 -25.57 -15.24
N ILE A 135 -22.19 -25.89 -14.70
CA ILE A 135 -22.46 -27.19 -14.06
C ILE A 135 -22.30 -28.32 -15.07
N MET A 136 -22.88 -28.19 -16.27
CA MET A 136 -22.73 -29.18 -17.34
C MET A 136 -21.27 -29.38 -17.74
N LEU A 137 -20.48 -28.29 -17.81
CA LEU A 137 -19.06 -28.35 -18.16
C LEU A 137 -18.25 -29.07 -17.07
N ILE A 138 -18.54 -28.82 -15.80
CA ILE A 138 -17.92 -29.54 -14.67
C ILE A 138 -18.30 -31.02 -14.70
N LEU A 139 -19.58 -31.32 -14.94
CA LEU A 139 -20.08 -32.69 -14.98
C LEU A 139 -19.45 -33.50 -16.12
N THR A 140 -19.38 -32.90 -17.32
CA THR A 140 -18.75 -33.52 -18.48
C THR A 140 -17.25 -33.73 -18.28
N PHE A 141 -16.56 -32.79 -17.64
CA PHE A 141 -15.15 -32.94 -17.28
C PHE A 141 -14.92 -34.08 -16.27
N LEU A 142 -15.77 -34.19 -15.25
CA LEU A 142 -15.73 -35.32 -14.32
C LEU A 142 -16.02 -36.64 -15.05
N GLN A 143 -17.03 -36.67 -15.91
CA GLN A 143 -17.41 -37.86 -16.67
C GLN A 143 -16.27 -38.33 -17.58
N THR A 144 -15.58 -37.42 -18.28
CA THR A 144 -14.44 -37.77 -19.13
C THR A 144 -13.24 -38.24 -18.31
N LEU A 145 -12.96 -37.63 -17.15
CA LEU A 145 -11.92 -38.11 -16.23
C LEU A 145 -12.23 -39.52 -15.69
N PHE A 146 -13.44 -39.77 -15.20
CA PHE A 146 -13.83 -41.10 -14.73
C PHE A 146 -13.76 -42.14 -15.86
N THR A 147 -14.22 -41.79 -17.06
CA THR A 147 -14.15 -42.68 -18.24
C THR A 147 -12.70 -42.96 -18.65
N TYR A 148 -11.80 -41.99 -18.51
CA TYR A 148 -10.38 -42.18 -18.78
C TYR A 148 -9.67 -43.02 -17.71
N ILE A 149 -10.04 -42.87 -16.43
CA ILE A 149 -9.43 -43.58 -15.31
C ILE A 149 -9.90 -45.04 -15.22
N TYR A 150 -11.16 -45.34 -15.55
CA TYR A 150 -11.76 -46.69 -15.47
C TYR A 150 -11.73 -47.48 -16.78
N ARG A 151 -11.05 -46.97 -17.82
CA ARG A 151 -10.80 -47.65 -19.09
C ARG A 151 -9.37 -48.16 -19.12
#